data_AF-A0A5D4RB91-F1
#
_entry.id   AF-A0A5D4RB91-F1
#
_cell.length_a   1.000
_cell.length_b   1.000
_cell.length_c   1.000
_cell.angle_alpha   90.00
_cell.angle_beta   90.00
_cell.angle_gamma   90.00
#
_symmetry.space_group_name_H-M   'P 1'
#
loop_
_entity.id
_entity.type
_entity.pdbx_description
1 polymer ?
#
loop_
_entity_poly.entity_id
_entity_poly.type
_entity_poly.pdbx_seq_one_letter_code
_entity_poly.pdbx_strand_id
1 'polypeptide(L)' 'MAKSKAKKLRAKMVREGKRNPESKRSPYALIDMSERRTKTKKDLVYKSKHKGQSGSFYFALRMLMSA' A
#
# COMPACT_ATOMS: atom_id res chain seq x y z
N MET A 1 13.86 20.37 -1.72
CA MET A 1 12.44 20.59 -1.35
C MET A 1 12.35 21.46 -0.11
N ALA A 2 11.57 22.55 -0.16
CA ALA A 2 11.34 23.38 1.02
C ALA A 2 10.41 22.67 2.01
N LYS A 3 10.70 22.78 3.31
CA LYS A 3 9.77 22.35 4.37
C LYS A 3 8.46 23.14 4.26
N SER A 4 7.33 22.50 4.56
CA SER A 4 6.04 23.20 4.63
C SER A 4 6.06 24.31 5.68
N LYS A 5 5.25 25.36 5.48
CA LYS A 5 5.11 26.47 6.43
C LYS A 5 4.79 25.96 7.85
N ALA A 6 3.89 24.98 7.96
CA ALA A 6 3.55 24.34 9.23
C ALA A 6 4.75 23.69 9.92
N LYS A 7 5.59 22.94 9.19
CA LYS A 7 6.78 22.29 9.76
C LYS A 7 7.82 23.31 10.24
N LYS A 8 7.97 24.44 9.53
CA LYS A 8 8.84 25.54 9.95
C LYS A 8 8.37 26.17 11.27
N LEU A 9 7.06 26.41 11.42
CA LEU A 9 6.47 26.98 12.64
C LEU A 9 6.64 26.05 13.85
N ARG A 10 6.42 24.74 13.68
CA ARG A 10 6.63 23.76 14.76
C ARG A 10 8.08 23.73 15.24
N ALA A 11 9.02 23.73 14.31
CA ALA A 11 10.45 23.77 14.63
C ALA A 11 10.85 25.08 15.36
N LYS A 12 10.25 26.22 14.97
CA LYS A 12 10.44 27.49 15.67
C LYS A 12 9.94 27.42 17.11
N MET A 13 8.75 26.89 17.36
CA MET A 13 8.20 26.75 18.72
C MET A 13 9.07 25.89 19.63
N VAL A 14 9.58 24.75 19.12
CA VAL A 14 10.48 23.88 19.90
C VAL A 14 11.79 24.60 20.23
N ARG A 15 12.33 25.40 19.29
CA ARG A 15 13.54 26.21 19.53
C ARG A 15 13.33 27.27 20.60
N GLU A 16 12.14 27.86 20.65
CA GLU A 16 11.74 28.85 21.67
C GLU A 16 11.41 28.22 23.04
N GLY A 17 11.60 26.90 23.20
CA GLY A 17 11.28 26.20 24.45
C GLY A 17 9.78 25.98 24.69
N LYS A 18 8.93 26.26 23.71
CA LYS A 18 7.50 25.96 23.80
C LYS A 18 7.28 24.45 23.69
N ARG A 19 6.22 23.96 24.35
CA ARG A 19 5.85 22.55 24.34
C ARG A 19 5.74 22.02 22.90
N ASN A 20 6.37 20.87 22.64
CA ASN A 20 6.35 20.24 21.32
C ASN A 20 4.90 19.90 20.90
N PRO A 21 4.41 20.42 19.76
CA PRO A 21 3.07 20.11 19.25
C PRO A 21 2.86 18.62 18.95
N GLU A 22 3.94 17.89 18.63
CA GLU A 22 3.87 16.45 18.36
C GLU A 22 3.50 15.66 19.63
N SER A 23 3.93 16.10 20.81
CA SER A 23 3.60 15.48 22.09
C SER A 23 2.13 15.62 22.49
N LYS A 24 1.39 16.55 21.88
CA LYS A 24 -0.06 16.72 22.08
C LYS A 24 -0.90 16.02 21.00
N ARG A 25 -0.26 15.34 20.05
CA ARG A 25 -0.97 14.76 18.92
C ARG A 25 -1.75 13.53 19.38
N SER A 26 -3.03 13.48 19.04
CA SER A 26 -3.90 12.33 19.36
C SER A 26 -3.35 11.04 18.72
N PRO A 27 -3.50 9.87 19.37
CA PRO A 27 -3.09 8.58 18.81
C PRO A 27 -3.72 8.27 17.45
N TYR A 28 -4.92 8.81 17.15
CA TYR A 28 -5.58 8.65 15.86
C TYR A 28 -4.80 9.26 14.68
N ALA A 29 -3.83 10.14 14.93
CA ALA A 29 -2.99 10.68 13.87
C ALA A 29 -1.89 9.73 13.42
N LEU A 30 -1.62 8.68 14.19
CA LEU A 30 -0.64 7.63 13.87
C LEU A 30 -1.31 6.39 13.29
N ILE A 31 -2.58 6.18 13.61
CA ILE A 31 -3.37 5.02 13.17
C ILE A 31 -4.00 5.34 11.82
N ASP A 32 -4.01 4.36 10.92
CA ASP A 32 -4.80 4.43 9.70
C ASP A 32 -6.28 4.21 10.04
N MET A 33 -7.05 5.30 10.01
CA MET A 33 -8.48 5.32 10.26
C MET A 33 -9.32 5.06 8.99
N SER A 34 -8.69 4.65 7.89
CA SER A 34 -9.42 4.34 6.67
C SER A 34 -10.26 3.07 6.81
N GLU A 35 -11.42 3.06 6.15
CA GLU A 35 -12.28 1.89 6.09
C GLU A 35 -11.65 0.80 5.22
N ARG A 36 -11.49 -0.40 5.78
CA ARG A 36 -11.08 -1.57 5.00
C ARG A 36 -12.24 -2.04 4.14
N ARG A 37 -12.11 -1.93 2.82
CA ARG A 37 -13.12 -2.39 1.85
C ARG A 37 -12.71 -3.73 1.25
N THR A 38 -13.68 -4.62 1.08
CA THR A 38 -13.48 -5.86 0.33
C THR A 38 -13.48 -5.58 -1.17
N LYS A 39 -13.01 -6.56 -1.95
CA LYS A 39 -12.94 -6.45 -3.40
C LYS A 39 -14.33 -6.44 -4.02
N THR A 40 -14.52 -5.62 -5.04
CA THR A 40 -15.76 -5.64 -5.83
C THR A 40 -15.77 -6.85 -6.77
N LYS A 41 -16.95 -7.17 -7.34
CA LYS A 41 -17.08 -8.22 -8.37
C LYS A 41 -16.09 -8.01 -9.52
N LYS A 42 -15.95 -6.77 -10.01
CA LYS A 42 -15.02 -6.43 -11.10
C LYS A 42 -13.58 -6.73 -10.69
N ASP A 43 -13.18 -6.35 -9.48
CA ASP A 43 -11.83 -6.57 -8.96
C ASP A 43 -11.48 -8.05 -8.79
N LEU A 44 -12.49 -8.90 -8.59
CA LEU A 44 -12.32 -10.35 -8.51
C LEU A 44 -12.26 -11.00 -9.90
N VAL A 45 -13.15 -10.61 -10.82
CA VAL A 45 -13.21 -11.15 -12.19
C VAL A 45 -11.91 -10.88 -12.94
N TYR A 46 -11.39 -9.66 -12.83
CA TYR A 46 -10.15 -9.28 -13.51
C TYR A 46 -8.89 -9.57 -12.68
N LYS A 47 -9.01 -10.33 -11.57
CA LYS A 47 -7.86 -10.71 -10.75
C LYS A 47 -7.10 -11.88 -11.39
N SER A 48 -5.88 -11.65 -11.86
CA SER A 48 -4.97 -12.73 -12.25
C SER A 48 -4.23 -13.31 -11.03
N LYS A 49 -4.93 -14.07 -10.18
CA LYS A 49 -4.33 -14.68 -8.98
C LYS A 49 -3.49 -15.92 -9.32
N HIS A 50 -4.02 -16.78 -10.18
CA HIS A 50 -3.37 -18.00 -10.63
C HIS A 50 -3.17 -17.87 -12.13
N LYS A 51 -1.97 -17.45 -12.55
CA LYS A 51 -1.57 -17.51 -13.95
C LYS A 51 -1.36 -18.98 -14.27
N GLY A 52 -2.43 -19.66 -14.66
CA GLY A 52 -2.33 -21.02 -15.20
C GLY A 52 -1.27 -20.98 -16.29
N GLN A 53 -0.26 -21.85 -16.19
CA GLN A 53 0.66 -22.09 -17.29
C GLN A 53 -0.17 -22.61 -18.46
N SER A 54 -0.64 -21.68 -19.30
CA SER A 54 -1.31 -21.93 -20.57
C SER A 54 -0.29 -22.51 -21.55
N GLY A 55 0.13 -23.75 -21.27
CA GLY A 55 1.15 -24.45 -22.03
C GLY A 55 1.42 -25.88 -21.56
N SER A 56 1.08 -26.26 -20.32
CA SER A 56 1.47 -27.58 -19.79
C SER A 56 0.71 -28.75 -20.45
N PHE A 57 -0.57 -28.60 -20.79
CA PHE A 57 -1.35 -29.71 -21.35
C PHE A 57 -0.91 -30.08 -22.79
N TYR A 58 -0.62 -29.08 -23.63
CA TYR A 58 -0.18 -29.32 -25.01
C TYR A 58 1.32 -29.62 -25.13
N PHE A 59 2.16 -29.17 -24.19
CA PHE A 59 3.59 -29.49 -24.18
C PHE A 59 3.83 -30.96 -23.81
N ALA A 60 3.08 -31.50 -22.84
CA ALA A 60 3.16 -32.91 -22.45
C ALA A 60 2.70 -33.86 -23.56
N LEU A 61 1.59 -33.53 -24.26
CA LEU A 61 1.07 -34.37 -25.34
C LEU A 61 2.00 -34.40 -26.57
N ARG A 62 2.66 -33.27 -26.90
CA ARG A 62 3.64 -33.20 -27.99
C ARG A 62 4.90 -34.03 -27.70
N MET A 63 5.34 -34.09 -26.44
CA MET A 63 6.52 -34.88 -26.05
C MET A 63 6.24 -36.39 -26.09
N LEU A 64 4.98 -36.79 -25.83
CA LEU A 64 4.55 -38.19 -25.81
C LEU A 64 4.23 -38.74 -27.21
N MET A 65 3.88 -37.88 -28.17
CA MET A 65 3.60 -38.26 -29.57
C MET A 65 4.81 -38.14 -30.51
N SER A 66 5.98 -37.71 -30.01
CA SER A 66 7.21 -37.55 -30.78
C SER A 66 8.31 -38.55 -30.37
N ALA A 67 7.97 -39.58 -29.60
CA ALA A 67 8.84 -40.67 -29.18
C ALA A 67 8.51 -41.96 -29.95
#